data_AF-A0AAV4PIT6-F1
#
_entry.id   AF-A0AAV4PIT6-F1
#
_cell.length_a   1.000
_cell.length_b   1.000
_cell.length_c   1.000
_cell.angle_alpha   90.00
_cell.angle_beta   90.00
_cell.angle_gamma   90.00
#
_symmetry.space_group_name_H-M   'P 1'
#
loop_
_entity.id
_entity.type
_entity.pdbx_description
1 polymer ?
#
loop_
_entity_poly.entity_id
_entity_poly.type
_entity_poly.pdbx_seq_one_letter_code
_entity_poly.pdbx_strand_id
1 'polypeptide(L)' 'MFLCVDMGEEKGCCSALKGMGAVVCVSEIDPICALQACMDGFRVVKVNEVVRNIDILVTATGNKNVVGAHG' A
#
# COMPACT_ATOMS: atom_id res chain seq x y z
N MET A 1 -9.17 -6.56 -2.76
CA MET A 1 -7.74 -6.21 -2.73
C MET A 1 -7.60 -4.78 -2.23
N PHE A 2 -6.94 -4.60 -1.09
CA PHE A 2 -6.65 -3.29 -0.51
C PHE A 2 -5.22 -2.88 -0.85
N LEU A 3 -5.03 -1.69 -1.41
CA LEU A 3 -3.69 -1.13 -1.62
C LEU A 3 -3.46 0.03 -0.65
N CYS A 4 -2.51 -0.15 0.24
CA CYS A 4 -1.93 0.90 1.07
C CYS A 4 -0.76 1.55 0.30
N VAL A 5 -0.79 2.86 0.06
CA VAL A 5 0.30 3.60 -0.58
C VAL A 5 0.96 4.51 0.45
N ASP A 6 2.27 4.39 0.59
CA ASP A 6 3.13 5.20 1.43
C ASP A 6 2.66 5.21 2.90
N MET A 7 2.75 4.04 3.53
CA MET A 7 2.45 3.83 4.95
C MET A 7 3.80 3.65 5.61
N GLY A 8 4.39 4.75 6.10
CA GLY A 8 5.71 4.80 6.72
C GLY A 8 5.90 3.80 7.89
N GLU A 9 6.17 4.29 9.10
CA GLU A 9 6.37 3.38 10.24
C GLU A 9 5.05 2.80 10.78
N GLU A 10 3.94 3.46 10.53
CA GLU A 10 2.62 3.12 11.09
C GLU A 10 1.70 2.38 10.11
N LYS A 11 2.02 1.12 9.83
CA LYS A 11 1.22 0.20 8.98
C LYS A 11 -0.02 -0.38 9.69
N GLY A 12 -0.55 0.33 10.69
CA GLY A 12 -1.62 -0.16 11.58
C GLY A 12 -2.89 -0.56 10.83
N CYS A 13 -3.29 0.22 9.83
CA CYS A 13 -4.44 -0.10 8.99
C CYS A 13 -4.22 -1.36 8.16
N CYS A 14 -3.03 -1.52 7.57
CA CYS A 14 -2.72 -2.67 6.73
C CYS A 14 -2.67 -3.97 7.58
N SER A 15 -2.16 -3.89 8.82
CA SER A 15 -2.16 -5.01 9.78
C SER A 15 -3.57 -5.41 10.22
N ALA A 16 -4.44 -4.43 10.54
CA ALA A 16 -5.83 -4.70 10.88
C ALA A 16 -6.61 -5.38 9.73
N LEU A 17 -6.46 -4.87 8.50
CA LEU A 17 -7.07 -5.45 7.31
C LEU A 17 -6.57 -6.88 7.02
N LYS A 18 -5.26 -7.12 7.22
CA LYS A 18 -4.66 -8.45 7.10
C LYS A 18 -5.24 -9.41 8.15
N GLY A 19 -5.45 -8.94 9.39
CA GLY A 19 -6.13 -9.69 10.45
C GLY A 19 -7.60 -10.02 10.16
N MET A 20 -8.27 -9.19 9.36
CA MET A 20 -9.64 -9.44 8.87
C MET A 20 -9.69 -10.38 7.65
N GLY A 21 -8.55 -10.92 7.20
CA GLY A 21 -8.47 -11.83 6.05
C GLY A 21 -8.49 -11.11 4.68
N ALA A 22 -8.33 -9.79 4.65
CA ALA A 22 -8.25 -9.06 3.39
C ALA A 22 -6.90 -9.28 2.71
N VAL A 23 -6.90 -9.28 1.37
CA VAL A 23 -5.67 -9.26 0.58
C VAL A 23 -5.13 -7.83 0.58
N VAL A 24 -4.07 -7.61 1.36
CA VAL A 24 -3.42 -6.30 1.53
C VAL A 24 -2.11 -6.25 0.76
N CYS A 25 -1.98 -5.23 -0.08
CA CYS A 25 -0.75 -4.90 -0.79
C CYS A 25 -0.27 -3.52 -0.33
N VAL A 26 1.05 -3.32 -0.36
CA VAL A 26 1.69 -2.06 0.02
C VAL A 26 2.48 -1.55 -1.17
N SER A 27 2.40 -0.25 -1.43
CA SER A 27 3.28 0.44 -2.38
C SER A 27 4.06 1.50 -1.62
N GLU A 28 5.37 1.44 -1.72
CA GLU A 28 6.27 2.37 -1.02
C GLU A 28 7.31 2.92 -1.98
N ILE A 29 7.64 4.19 -1.79
CA ILE A 29 8.72 4.87 -2.52
C ILE A 29 10.04 4.66 -1.79
N ASP A 30 10.00 4.68 -0.44
CA ASP A 30 11.18 4.49 0.38
C ASP A 30 11.61 3.01 0.41
N PRO A 31 12.84 2.69 -0.03
CA PRO A 31 13.30 1.30 -0.14
C PRO A 31 13.41 0.60 1.22
N ILE A 32 13.66 1.35 2.30
CA ILE A 32 13.75 0.81 3.66
C ILE A 32 12.36 0.40 4.15
N CYS A 33 11.38 1.30 4.06
CA CYS A 33 9.99 1.05 4.47
C CYS A 33 9.34 -0.07 3.64
N ALA A 34 9.63 -0.11 2.34
CA ALA A 34 9.23 -1.18 1.43
C ALA A 34 9.79 -2.54 1.88
N LEU A 35 11.10 -2.61 2.17
CA LEU A 35 11.72 -3.85 2.65
C LEU A 35 11.12 -4.30 3.98
N GLN A 36 10.92 -3.37 4.92
CA GLN A 36 10.26 -3.67 6.20
C GLN A 36 8.85 -4.21 6.00
N ALA A 37 8.07 -3.63 5.07
CA ALA A 37 6.73 -4.15 4.74
C ALA A 37 6.79 -5.58 4.21
N CYS A 38 7.80 -5.90 3.40
CA CYS A 38 8.03 -7.25 2.92
C CYS A 38 8.38 -8.22 4.07
N MET A 39 9.22 -7.77 5.03
CA MET A 39 9.57 -8.54 6.23
C MET A 39 8.36 -8.78 7.16
N ASP A 40 7.45 -7.81 7.26
CA ASP A 40 6.16 -7.96 7.97
C ASP A 40 5.14 -8.84 7.21
N GLY A 41 5.55 -9.38 6.05
CA GLY A 41 4.75 -10.27 5.22
C GLY A 41 3.63 -9.56 4.47
N PHE A 42 3.81 -8.28 4.12
CA PHE A 42 2.97 -7.59 3.15
C PHE A 42 3.55 -7.75 1.75
N ARG A 43 2.66 -7.77 0.75
CA ARG A 43 3.07 -7.81 -0.66
C ARG A 43 3.41 -6.40 -1.14
N VAL A 44 4.68 -6.15 -1.42
CA VAL A 44 5.13 -4.88 -2.01
C VAL A 44 4.91 -4.92 -3.51
N VAL A 45 4.14 -3.96 -4.04
CA VAL A 45 3.78 -3.86 -5.46
C VAL A 45 3.86 -2.41 -5.93
N LYS A 46 4.02 -2.20 -7.23
CA LYS A 46 3.88 -0.87 -7.82
C LYS A 46 2.40 -0.56 -8.04
N VAL A 47 1.96 0.65 -7.65
CA VAL A 47 0.55 1.09 -7.83
C VAL A 47 0.06 0.79 -9.25
N ASN A 48 0.85 1.10 -10.28
CA ASN A 48 0.45 0.93 -11.68
C ASN A 48 0.17 -0.53 -12.11
N GLU A 49 0.78 -1.52 -11.44
CA GLU A 49 0.56 -2.93 -11.76
C GLU A 49 -0.77 -3.44 -11.20
N VAL A 50 -1.21 -2.86 -10.08
CA VAL A 50 -2.38 -3.34 -9.34
C VAL A 50 -3.57 -2.40 -9.44
N VAL A 51 -3.40 -1.17 -9.96
CA VAL A 51 -4.44 -0.12 -9.99
C VAL A 51 -5.77 -0.57 -10.58
N ARG A 52 -5.75 -1.52 -11.53
CA ARG A 52 -6.93 -2.06 -12.20
C ARG A 52 -7.67 -3.15 -11.41
N ASN A 53 -7.04 -3.69 -10.37
CA ASN A 53 -7.49 -4.88 -9.62
C ASN A 53 -7.73 -4.57 -8.13
N ILE A 54 -7.69 -3.29 -7.73
CA ILE A 54 -7.89 -2.85 -6.34
C ILE A 54 -9.35 -2.49 -6.13
N ASP A 55 -9.91 -2.92 -5.01
CA ASP A 55 -11.25 -2.52 -4.58
C ASP A 55 -11.20 -1.23 -3.75
N ILE A 56 -10.18 -1.10 -2.89
CA ILE A 56 -10.01 0.04 -1.99
C ILE A 56 -8.55 0.48 -2.00
N LEU A 57 -8.33 1.75 -2.38
CA LEU A 57 -7.03 2.41 -2.40
C LEU A 57 -6.94 3.41 -1.25
N VAL A 58 -5.94 3.25 -0.39
CA VAL A 58 -5.66 4.17 0.71
C VAL A 58 -4.29 4.78 0.48
N THR A 59 -4.23 6.09 0.33
CA THR A 59 -2.99 6.86 0.28
C THR A 59 -2.74 7.47 1.65
N ALA A 60 -1.64 7.11 2.30
CA ALA A 60 -1.21 7.69 3.58
C ALA A 60 0.05 8.58 3.41
N THR A 61 0.40 8.88 2.16
CA THR A 61 1.43 9.83 1.80
C THR A 61 1.02 11.23 2.27
N GLY A 62 1.86 11.90 3.05
CA GLY A 62 1.71 13.33 3.34
C GLY A 62 1.90 14.25 2.11
N ASN A 63 1.97 13.66 0.91
CA ASN A 63 2.29 14.32 -0.34
C ASN A 63 1.06 14.43 -1.24
N LYS A 64 0.92 15.54 -1.96
CA LYS A 64 -0.18 15.73 -2.92
C LYS A 64 0.22 15.06 -4.24
N ASN A 65 -0.76 14.54 -5.00
CA ASN A 65 -0.56 13.97 -6.34
C ASN A 65 0.03 12.54 -6.40
N VAL A 66 -0.23 11.72 -5.38
CA VAL A 66 0.24 10.32 -5.31
C VAL A 66 -0.53 9.40 -6.26
N VAL A 67 -1.79 9.74 -6.52
CA VAL A 67 -2.63 9.07 -7.51
C VAL A 67 -3.06 10.14 -8.51
N GLY A 68 -2.36 10.22 -9.63
CA GLY A 68 -2.77 11.04 -10.77
C GLY A 68 -3.85 10.32 -11.57
N ALA A 69 -4.99 10.96 -11.80
CA ALA A 69 -5.99 10.47 -12.74
C ALA A 69 -5.35 10.45 -14.15
N HIS A 70 -5.02 9.25 -14.65
CA HIS A 70 -4.69 9.07 -16.06
C HIS A 70 -5.99 8.75 -16.78
N GLY A 71 -6.53 9.75 -17.49
CA GLY A 71 -7.59 9.58 -18.48
C GLY A 71 -7.01 9.19 -19.83
#